data_AF-A0A2N2M6J4-F1
#
_entry.id   AF-A0A2N2M6J4-F1
#
_cell.length_a   1.000
_cell.length_b   1.000
_cell.length_c   1.000
_cell.angle_alpha   90.00
_cell.angle_beta   90.00
_cell.angle_gamma   90.00
#
_symmetry.space_group_name_H-M   'P 1'
#
loop_
_entity.id
_entity.type
_entity.pdbx_description
1 polymer ?
#
loop_
_entity_poly.entity_id
_entity_poly.type
_entity_poly.pdbx_seq_one_letter_code
_entity_poly.pdbx_strand_id
1 'polypeptide(L)'
;MKPLLPASATRWINPPENPLPSDLTTMLNLPELVLRILHRQGVHSSAEARAFMDFQTYTPASPYELQDMEKGIERTLHAKKSGELIGVWGDFDVDGQTATATLVSALRQVGAKVVYHVPVRGPESHGIKLEVLQTFVQQ
;
A
#
# COMPACT_ATOMS: atom_id res chain seq x y z
N MET A 1 40.48 -13.76 26.83
CA MET A 1 39.30 -14.15 26.02
C MET A 1 38.12 -13.29 26.45
N LYS A 2 37.44 -12.60 25.53
CA LYS A 2 36.21 -11.85 25.84
C LYS A 2 35.11 -12.86 26.22
N PRO A 3 34.35 -12.67 27.31
CA PRO A 3 33.24 -13.55 27.63
C PRO A 3 32.18 -13.44 26.54
N LEU A 4 31.70 -14.58 26.06
CA LEU A 4 30.50 -14.67 25.23
C LEU A 4 29.35 -14.09 26.05
N LEU A 5 28.76 -12.98 25.60
CA LEU A 5 27.51 -12.48 26.16
C LEU A 5 26.47 -13.60 26.03
N PRO A 6 25.67 -13.90 27.08
CA PRO A 6 24.62 -14.90 26.95
C PRO A 6 23.70 -14.47 25.81
N ALA A 7 23.41 -15.40 24.89
CA ALA A 7 22.42 -15.17 23.86
C ALA A 7 21.17 -14.59 24.53
N SER A 8 20.73 -13.41 24.11
CA SER A 8 19.48 -12.82 24.59
C SER A 8 18.42 -13.90 24.56
N ALA A 9 17.89 -14.25 25.74
CA ALA A 9 16.96 -15.37 25.90
C ALA A 9 15.67 -15.00 25.15
N THR A 10 15.61 -15.41 23.89
CA THR A 10 14.46 -15.14 23.03
C THR A 10 13.28 -15.86 23.65
N ARG A 11 12.27 -15.09 24.05
CA ARG A 11 11.06 -15.62 24.70
C ARG A 11 10.06 -16.00 23.62
N TRP A 12 9.77 -17.29 23.50
CA TRP A 12 8.67 -17.78 22.68
C TRP A 12 7.33 -17.38 23.34
N ILE A 13 6.43 -16.84 22.54
CA ILE A 13 5.08 -16.46 22.97
C ILE A 13 4.10 -17.27 22.14
N ASN A 14 3.32 -18.12 22.81
CA ASN A 14 2.22 -18.80 22.17
C ASN A 14 1.07 -17.80 21.95
N PRO A 15 0.50 -17.74 20.75
CA PRO A 15 -0.66 -16.90 20.50
C PRO A 15 -1.88 -17.39 21.29
N PRO A 16 -2.78 -16.49 21.71
CA PRO A 16 -3.95 -16.85 22.52
C PRO A 16 -4.87 -17.85 21.78
N GLU A 17 -5.49 -18.73 22.56
CA GLU A 17 -6.46 -19.72 22.09
C GLU A 17 -7.87 -19.13 22.15
N ASN A 18 -8.16 -18.18 21.25
CA ASN A 18 -9.52 -17.68 21.08
C ASN A 18 -10.39 -18.75 20.39
N PRO A 19 -11.67 -18.88 20.76
CA PRO A 19 -12.60 -19.74 20.04
C PRO A 19 -12.76 -19.25 18.60
N LEU A 20 -12.85 -20.20 17.66
CA LEU A 20 -13.09 -19.88 16.26
C LEU A 20 -14.56 -19.51 16.06
N PRO A 21 -14.87 -18.45 15.28
CA PRO A 21 -16.22 -18.19 14.79
C PRO A 21 -16.82 -19.44 14.13
N SER A 22 -18.07 -19.77 14.46
CA SER A 22 -18.77 -20.94 13.90
C SER A 22 -18.93 -20.83 12.39
N ASP A 23 -19.09 -19.63 11.85
CA ASP A 23 -19.12 -19.38 10.41
C ASP A 23 -17.84 -19.87 9.71
N LEU A 24 -16.67 -19.60 10.28
CA LEU A 24 -15.39 -20.07 9.73
C LEU A 24 -15.29 -21.60 9.74
N THR A 25 -15.72 -22.26 10.82
CA THR A 25 -15.58 -23.72 10.96
C THR A 25 -16.61 -24.51 10.17
N THR A 26 -17.78 -23.93 9.89
CA THR A 26 -18.88 -24.59 9.17
C THR A 26 -18.87 -24.32 7.67
N MET A 27 -18.50 -23.09 7.28
CA MET A 27 -18.58 -22.66 5.87
C MET A 27 -17.27 -22.83 5.10
N LEU A 28 -16.16 -23.12 5.79
CA LEU A 28 -14.86 -23.36 5.17
C LEU A 28 -14.37 -24.78 5.49
N ASN A 29 -14.09 -25.55 4.45
CA ASN A 29 -13.46 -26.86 4.59
C ASN A 29 -11.93 -26.72 4.66
N LEU A 30 -11.44 -26.10 5.73
CA LEU A 30 -10.01 -25.84 5.94
C LEU A 30 -9.52 -26.45 7.26
N PRO A 31 -8.22 -26.83 7.35
CA PRO A 31 -7.65 -27.28 8.62
C PRO A 31 -7.81 -26.23 9.72
N GLU A 32 -8.07 -26.67 10.96
CA GLU A 32 -8.26 -25.77 12.10
C GLU A 32 -7.09 -24.80 12.30
N LEU A 33 -5.86 -25.24 12.03
CA LEU A 33 -4.67 -24.40 12.08
C LEU A 33 -4.80 -23.18 11.15
N VAL A 34 -5.32 -23.36 9.94
CA VAL A 34 -5.52 -22.27 8.97
C VAL A 34 -6.59 -21.32 9.46
N LEU A 35 -7.72 -21.84 9.96
CA LEU A 35 -8.79 -21.02 10.54
C LEU A 35 -8.29 -20.17 11.71
N ARG A 36 -7.42 -20.73 12.57
CA ARG A 36 -6.80 -20.01 13.69
C ARG A 36 -5.84 -18.93 13.22
N ILE A 37 -5.10 -19.16 12.14
CA ILE A 37 -4.22 -18.15 11.54
C ILE A 37 -5.05 -17.00 10.96
N LEU A 38 -6.12 -17.30 10.22
CA LEU A 38 -7.04 -16.30 9.66
C LEU A 38 -7.66 -15.45 10.78
N HIS A 39 -8.19 -16.09 11.82
CA HIS A 39 -8.81 -15.39 12.95
C HIS A 39 -7.83 -14.44 13.66
N ARG A 40 -6.55 -14.83 13.78
CA ARG A 40 -5.50 -13.98 14.36
C ARG A 40 -5.12 -12.79 13.48
N GLN A 41 -5.36 -12.87 12.17
CA GLN A 41 -5.17 -11.78 11.23
C GLN A 41 -6.37 -10.83 11.14
N GLY A 42 -7.39 -11.02 12.00
CA GLY A 42 -8.60 -10.19 12.02
C GLY A 42 -9.68 -10.63 11.02
N VAL A 43 -9.59 -11.84 10.48
CA VAL A 43 -10.62 -12.44 9.63
C VAL A 43 -11.63 -13.17 10.52
N HIS A 44 -12.84 -12.64 10.63
CA HIS A 44 -13.89 -13.12 11.54
C HIS A 44 -15.06 -13.79 10.83
N SER A 45 -15.13 -13.73 9.50
CA SER A 45 -16.16 -14.40 8.70
C SER A 45 -15.62 -15.19 7.52
N SER A 46 -16.41 -16.15 7.04
CA SER A 46 -16.10 -16.96 5.87
C SER A 46 -16.07 -16.13 4.58
N ALA A 47 -16.82 -15.03 4.54
CA ALA A 47 -16.76 -14.06 3.46
C ALA A 47 -15.42 -13.30 3.44
N GLU A 48 -14.98 -12.77 4.59
CA GLU A 48 -13.67 -12.12 4.73
C GLU A 48 -12.53 -13.10 4.41
N ALA A 49 -12.65 -14.36 4.86
CA ALA A 49 -11.66 -15.39 4.58
C ALA A 49 -11.52 -15.67 3.08
N ARG A 50 -12.64 -15.79 2.36
CA ARG A 50 -12.62 -15.93 0.90
C ARG A 50 -11.99 -14.72 0.23
N ALA A 51 -12.42 -13.51 0.59
CA ALA A 51 -11.87 -12.26 0.05
C ALA A 51 -10.36 -12.11 0.30
N PHE A 52 -9.86 -12.66 1.41
CA PHE A 52 -8.44 -12.65 1.75
C PHE A 52 -7.62 -13.67 0.93
N MET A 53 -8.16 -14.86 0.66
CA MET A 53 -7.44 -15.95 0.00
C MET A 53 -7.62 -15.99 -1.53
N ASP A 54 -8.72 -15.43 -2.03
CA ASP A 54 -9.10 -15.47 -3.44
C ASP A 54 -9.34 -14.05 -3.99
N PHE A 55 -8.44 -13.62 -4.89
CA PHE A 55 -8.48 -12.32 -5.54
C PHE A 55 -9.78 -12.08 -6.33
N GLN A 56 -10.49 -13.13 -6.75
CA GLN A 56 -11.75 -13.00 -7.47
C GLN A 56 -12.90 -12.53 -6.56
N THR A 57 -12.76 -12.74 -5.26
CA THR A 57 -13.74 -12.34 -4.23
C THR A 57 -13.28 -11.13 -3.42
N TYR A 58 -12.08 -10.63 -3.69
CA TYR A 58 -11.57 -9.41 -3.10
C TYR A 58 -12.43 -8.22 -3.49
N THR A 59 -12.90 -7.49 -2.48
CA THR A 59 -13.57 -6.20 -2.67
C THR A 59 -12.62 -5.11 -2.19
N PRO A 60 -12.15 -4.22 -3.07
CA PRO A 60 -11.30 -3.12 -2.65
C PRO A 60 -12.06 -2.16 -1.74
N ALA A 61 -11.34 -1.56 -0.79
CA ALA A 61 -11.84 -0.42 -0.04
C ALA A 61 -12.25 0.71 -1.01
N SER A 62 -13.22 1.52 -0.62
CA SER A 62 -13.59 2.69 -1.40
C SER A 62 -12.38 3.64 -1.46
N PRO A 63 -12.01 4.19 -2.64
CA PRO A 63 -10.92 5.17 -2.70
C PRO A 63 -11.23 6.41 -1.84
N TYR A 64 -12.51 6.71 -1.60
CA TYR A 64 -12.96 7.81 -0.75
C TYR A 64 -12.70 7.61 0.75
N GLU A 65 -12.28 6.41 1.17
CA GLU A 65 -11.82 6.17 2.55
C GLU A 65 -10.44 6.80 2.81
N LEU A 66 -9.67 7.10 1.76
CA LEU A 66 -8.44 7.87 1.91
C LEU A 66 -8.78 9.32 2.23
N GLN A 67 -8.14 9.83 3.28
CA GLN A 67 -8.34 11.21 3.73
C GLN A 67 -8.11 12.20 2.57
N ASP A 68 -9.02 13.16 2.41
CA ASP A 68 -8.97 14.20 1.39
C ASP A 68 -8.97 13.69 -0.07
N MET A 69 -9.38 12.45 -0.33
CA MET A 69 -9.46 11.90 -1.68
C MET A 69 -10.33 12.75 -2.62
N GLU A 70 -11.49 13.22 -2.15
CA GLU A 70 -12.37 14.09 -2.95
C GLU A 70 -11.63 15.35 -3.44
N LYS A 71 -10.89 16.01 -2.54
CA LYS A 71 -10.10 17.21 -2.89
C LYS A 71 -9.00 16.88 -3.90
N GLY A 72 -8.34 15.73 -3.75
CA GLY A 72 -7.32 15.25 -4.69
C GLY A 72 -7.88 15.01 -6.09
N ILE A 73 -9.05 14.36 -6.18
CA ILE A 73 -9.75 14.12 -7.44
C ILE A 73 -10.15 15.44 -8.09
N GLU A 74 -10.79 16.34 -7.35
CA GLU A 74 -11.23 17.64 -7.85
C GLU A 74 -10.05 18.47 -8.38
N ARG A 75 -8.96 18.54 -7.62
CA ARG A 75 -7.75 19.27 -8.03
C ARG A 75 -7.13 18.71 -9.31
N THR A 76 -7.09 17.38 -9.43
CA THR A 76 -6.53 16.67 -10.59
C THR A 76 -7.41 16.87 -11.83
N LEU A 77 -8.74 16.79 -11.66
CA LEU A 77 -9.69 17.06 -12.74
C LEU A 77 -9.62 18.52 -13.19
N HIS A 78 -9.44 19.46 -12.26
CA HIS A 78 -9.21 20.86 -12.59
C HIS A 78 -7.94 21.03 -13.43
N ALA A 79 -6.81 20.46 -12.99
CA ALA A 79 -5.54 20.54 -13.72
C ALA A 79 -5.69 20.06 -15.17
N LYS A 80 -6.34 18.89 -15.35
CA LYS A 80 -6.63 18.35 -16.68
C LYS A 80 -7.49 19.30 -17.51
N LYS A 81 -8.61 19.80 -16.97
CA LYS A 81 -9.54 20.67 -17.70
C LYS A 81 -8.90 22.00 -18.09
N SER A 82 -8.09 22.57 -17.21
CA SER A 82 -7.38 23.83 -17.42
C SER A 82 -6.10 23.67 -18.24
N GLY A 83 -5.71 22.43 -18.59
CA GLY A 83 -4.50 22.16 -19.36
C GLY A 83 -3.20 22.43 -18.60
N GLU A 84 -3.26 22.41 -17.27
CA GLU A 84 -2.12 22.55 -16.37
C GLU A 84 -1.18 21.35 -16.47
N LEU A 85 0.09 21.59 -16.20
CA LEU A 85 1.08 20.52 -16.09
C LEU A 85 0.94 19.82 -14.73
N ILE A 86 0.77 18.51 -14.73
CA ILE A 86 0.75 17.68 -13.52
C ILE A 86 2.14 17.07 -13.33
N GLY A 87 2.76 17.36 -12.18
CA GLY A 87 4.01 16.71 -11.77
C GLY A 87 3.75 15.55 -10.81
N VAL A 88 4.17 14.34 -11.18
CA VAL A 88 4.14 13.17 -10.30
C VAL A 88 5.51 12.99 -9.65
N TRP A 89 5.59 13.19 -8.33
CA TRP A 89 6.81 12.95 -7.55
C TRP A 89 6.75 11.57 -6.91
N GLY A 90 7.60 10.66 -7.35
CA GLY A 90 7.65 9.27 -6.89
C GLY A 90 8.63 9.05 -5.73
N ASP A 91 8.75 7.78 -5.35
CA ASP A 91 9.81 7.27 -4.48
C ASP A 91 10.67 6.25 -5.25
N PHE A 92 11.89 6.02 -4.78
CA PHE A 92 12.90 5.21 -5.47
C PHE A 92 12.72 3.70 -5.27
N ASP A 93 11.92 3.27 -4.30
CA ASP A 93 11.64 1.86 -4.07
C ASP A 93 10.63 1.31 -5.10
N VAL A 94 10.37 0.01 -5.02
CA VAL A 94 9.58 -0.68 -6.06
C VAL A 94 8.13 -0.22 -6.04
N ASP A 95 7.54 0.00 -4.86
CA ASP A 95 6.21 0.56 -4.70
C ASP A 95 6.15 2.02 -5.19
N GLY A 96 7.12 2.87 -4.86
CA GLY A 96 7.19 4.24 -5.38
C GLY A 96 7.31 4.33 -6.91
N GLN A 97 8.18 3.50 -7.49
CA GLN A 97 8.37 3.45 -8.94
C GLN A 97 7.13 2.91 -9.67
N THR A 98 6.53 1.83 -9.16
CA THR A 98 5.35 1.22 -9.78
C THR A 98 4.11 2.11 -9.64
N ALA A 99 3.93 2.78 -8.50
CA ALA A 99 2.88 3.78 -8.31
C ALA A 99 3.05 4.96 -9.27
N THR A 100 4.28 5.47 -9.44
CA THR A 100 4.60 6.55 -10.38
C THR A 100 4.29 6.14 -11.81
N ALA A 101 4.74 4.97 -12.25
CA ALA A 101 4.47 4.46 -13.59
C ALA A 101 2.96 4.30 -13.85
N THR A 102 2.23 3.75 -12.87
CA THR A 102 0.78 3.54 -12.94
C THR A 102 0.04 4.86 -13.08
N LEU A 103 0.33 5.83 -12.20
CA LEU A 103 -0.36 7.13 -12.18
C LEU A 103 -0.04 7.96 -13.43
N VAL A 104 1.24 8.01 -13.84
CA VAL A 104 1.66 8.71 -15.07
C VAL A 104 0.99 8.10 -16.29
N SER A 105 0.93 6.77 -16.39
CA SER A 105 0.25 6.08 -17.49
C SER A 105 -1.23 6.40 -17.54
N ALA A 106 -1.94 6.30 -16.40
CA ALA A 106 -3.37 6.57 -16.32
C ALA A 106 -3.70 8.04 -16.67
N LEU A 107 -2.95 9.00 -16.11
CA LEU A 107 -3.16 10.42 -16.38
C LEU A 107 -2.91 10.79 -17.85
N ARG A 108 -1.87 10.22 -18.47
CA ARG A 108 -1.59 10.41 -19.91
C ARG A 108 -2.67 9.80 -20.79
N GLN A 109 -3.16 8.60 -20.46
CA GLN A 109 -4.24 7.95 -21.19
C GLN A 109 -5.53 8.78 -21.20
N VAL A 110 -5.81 9.51 -20.11
CA VAL A 110 -6.96 10.42 -20.05
C VAL A 110 -6.66 11.82 -20.61
N GLY A 111 -5.51 12.04 -21.25
CA GLY A 111 -5.16 13.27 -21.96
C GLY A 111 -4.60 14.40 -21.09
N ALA A 112 -4.16 14.13 -19.86
CA ALA A 112 -3.49 15.14 -19.04
C ALA A 112 -2.04 15.35 -19.49
N LYS A 113 -1.49 16.55 -19.28
CA LYS A 113 -0.07 16.85 -19.44
C LYS A 113 0.68 16.42 -18.18
N VAL A 114 1.64 15.50 -18.30
CA VAL A 114 2.27 14.88 -17.13
C VAL A 114 3.79 14.78 -17.28
N VAL A 115 4.49 15.33 -16.30
CA VAL A 115 5.92 15.09 -16.02
C VAL A 115 6.07 14.31 -14.73
N TYR A 116 7.21 13.66 -14.53
CA TYR A 116 7.46 12.89 -13.32
C TYR A 116 8.91 13.00 -12.88
N HIS A 117 9.13 12.77 -11.59
CA HIS A 117 10.45 12.64 -11.00
C HIS A 117 10.47 11.42 -10.10
N VAL A 118 11.49 10.57 -10.24
CA VAL A 118 11.79 9.48 -9.31
C VAL A 118 13.19 9.76 -8.77
N PRO A 119 13.36 9.95 -7.46
CA PRO A 119 14.65 10.30 -6.90
C PRO A 119 15.67 9.17 -7.10
N VAL A 120 16.93 9.53 -7.35
CA VAL A 120 18.02 8.55 -7.31
C VAL A 120 18.50 8.43 -5.86
N ARG A 121 18.27 7.27 -5.22
CA ARG A 121 18.50 7.05 -3.78
C ARG A 121 19.87 7.53 -3.27
N GLY A 122 20.93 7.28 -4.02
CA GLY A 122 22.29 7.67 -3.63
C GLY A 122 22.46 9.19 -3.42
N PRO A 123 22.30 10.01 -4.48
CA PRO A 123 22.43 11.46 -4.38
C PRO A 123 21.23 12.15 -3.72
N GLU A 124 20.00 11.64 -3.91
CA GLU A 124 18.78 12.34 -3.53
C GLU A 124 18.16 11.85 -2.22
N SER A 125 18.47 10.63 -1.76
CA SER A 125 17.78 10.00 -0.62
C SER A 125 16.26 9.92 -0.83
N HIS A 126 15.48 9.91 0.25
CA HIS A 126 14.01 9.84 0.23
C HIS A 126 13.39 11.24 0.29
N GLY A 127 12.14 11.34 -0.18
CA GLY A 127 11.31 12.53 -0.03
C GLY A 127 11.61 13.62 -1.07
N ILE A 128 11.22 14.85 -0.72
CA ILE A 128 11.29 16.01 -1.62
C ILE A 128 12.44 16.92 -1.18
N LYS A 129 13.53 16.90 -1.93
CA LYS A 129 14.64 17.86 -1.76
C LYS A 129 14.30 19.16 -2.48
N LEU A 130 14.41 20.28 -1.76
CA LEU A 130 14.05 21.60 -2.30
C LEU A 130 14.83 21.95 -3.58
N GLU A 131 16.13 21.66 -3.60
CA GLU A 131 17.01 21.93 -4.75
C GLU A 131 16.56 21.18 -6.02
N VAL A 132 16.17 19.92 -5.84
CA VAL A 132 15.66 19.07 -6.94
C VAL A 132 14.27 19.54 -7.34
N LEU A 133 13.40 19.86 -6.38
CA LEU A 133 12.06 20.37 -6.64
C LEU A 133 12.10 21.67 -7.43
N GLN A 134 12.99 22.60 -7.07
CA GLN A 134 13.18 23.87 -7.80
C GLN A 134 13.55 23.64 -9.26
N THR A 135 14.35 22.62 -9.54
CA THR A 135 14.71 22.22 -10.92
C THR A 135 13.52 21.56 -11.63
N PHE A 136 12.79 20.70 -10.92
CA PHE A 136 11.65 19.97 -11.47
C PHE A 136 10.48 20.89 -11.87
N VAL A 137 10.17 21.92 -11.09
CA VAL A 137 9.03 22.83 -11.36
C VAL A 137 9.28 23.82 -12.50
N GLN A 138 10.48 23.83 -13.10
CA GLN A 138 10.82 24.70 -14.25
C GLN A 138 10.54 24.04 -15.61
N GLN A 139 10.01 22.80 -15.61
CA GLN A 139 9.68 22.04 -16.83
C GLN A 139 8.44 22.55 -17.56
#